data_AF-A0A2W5EK91-F1
#
_entry.id   AF-A0A2W5EK91-F1
#
_cell.length_a   1.000
_cell.length_b   1.000
_cell.length_c   1.000
_cell.angle_alpha   90.00
_cell.angle_beta   90.00
_cell.angle_gamma   90.00
#
_symmetry.space_group_name_H-M   'P 1'
#
loop_
_entity.id
_entity.type
_entity.pdbx_description
1 polymer ?
#
loop_
_entity_poly.entity_id
_entity_poly.type
_entity_poly.pdbx_seq_one_letter_code
_entity_poly.pdbx_strand_id
1 'polypeptide(L)'
;METKEQLIEIASELLIDNGYNAFSYKTISEKIGIKTSSIHYHFPSKVDLGISVVKKHQQAMEELIARTQNAPAIKKLEKIFTYYKRLAQAQKVCIVGALTSDISTLEEPLKMEIIRFSSQVIDFIVAIFEQGQYENTIAQFPTNQIKARNVIATMVALVQFRRIDHDYTSFAASMDVLWNELTIKN
;
A
#
# COMPACT_ATOMS: atom_id res chain seq x y z
N MET A 1 19.19 -12.34 8.10
CA MET A 1 18.21 -11.25 8.28
C MET A 1 18.54 -10.59 9.59
N GLU A 2 18.81 -9.29 9.59
CA GLU A 2 19.15 -8.58 10.82
C GLU A 2 17.90 -8.48 11.71
N THR A 3 18.07 -8.52 13.04
CA THR A 3 16.95 -8.38 14.01
C THR A 3 16.09 -7.15 13.71
N LYS A 4 16.70 -6.07 13.23
CA LYS A 4 16.00 -4.84 12.79
C LYS A 4 15.03 -5.08 11.63
N GLU A 5 15.44 -5.80 10.60
CA GLU A 5 14.59 -6.09 9.44
C GLU A 5 13.41 -6.98 9.82
N GLN A 6 13.66 -7.95 10.71
CA GLN A 6 12.62 -8.83 11.24
C GLN A 6 11.56 -8.04 12.01
N LEU A 7 11.98 -7.09 12.85
CA LEU A 7 11.08 -6.19 13.57
C LEU A 7 10.22 -5.35 12.62
N ILE A 8 10.81 -4.82 11.54
CA ILE A 8 10.07 -4.06 10.53
C ILE A 8 9.03 -4.94 9.82
N GLU A 9 9.38 -6.18 9.45
CA GLU A 9 8.44 -7.10 8.81
C GLU A 9 7.24 -7.41 9.70
N ILE A 10 7.49 -7.77 10.95
CA ILE A 10 6.42 -8.10 11.91
C ILE A 10 5.55 -6.88 12.20
N ALA A 11 6.15 -5.71 12.37
CA ALA A 11 5.41 -4.47 12.56
C ALA A 11 4.55 -4.14 11.34
N SER A 12 5.07 -4.35 10.12
CA SER A 12 4.32 -4.18 8.88
C SER A 12 3.12 -5.13 8.79
N GLU A 13 3.30 -6.41 9.15
CA GLU A 13 2.19 -7.36 9.21
C GLU A 13 1.10 -6.91 10.19
N LEU A 14 1.50 -6.58 11.43
CA LEU A 14 0.56 -6.14 12.46
C LEU A 14 -0.17 -4.86 12.07
N LEU A 15 0.52 -3.93 11.41
CA LEU A 15 -0.05 -2.71 10.86
C LEU A 15 -1.12 -3.00 9.82
N ILE A 16 -0.78 -3.83 8.83
CA ILE A 16 -1.68 -4.18 7.73
C ILE A 16 -2.89 -4.97 8.23
N ASP A 17 -2.70 -5.84 9.22
CA ASP A 17 -3.76 -6.71 9.71
C ASP A 17 -4.69 -5.95 10.67
N ASN A 18 -4.13 -5.14 11.59
CA ASN A 18 -4.86 -4.65 12.75
C ASN A 18 -4.83 -3.11 12.92
N GLY A 19 -4.03 -2.39 12.15
CA GLY A 19 -3.82 -0.95 12.31
C GLY A 19 -2.66 -0.60 13.26
N TYR A 20 -2.30 0.68 13.28
CA TYR A 20 -1.18 1.20 14.09
C TYR A 20 -1.48 1.09 15.57
N ASN A 21 -2.70 1.39 15.98
CA ASN A 21 -3.07 1.39 17.39
C ASN A 21 -3.10 -0.01 18.02
N ALA A 22 -3.21 -1.06 17.20
CA ALA A 22 -3.39 -2.43 17.66
C ALA A 22 -2.09 -3.18 18.04
N PHE A 23 -0.91 -2.58 17.83
CA PHE A 23 0.35 -3.20 18.26
C PHE A 23 1.16 -2.36 19.24
N SER A 24 1.96 -3.05 20.03
CA SER A 24 2.91 -2.49 20.99
C SER A 24 4.20 -3.32 20.98
N TYR A 25 5.27 -2.82 21.61
CA TYR A 25 6.49 -3.60 21.78
C TYR A 25 6.27 -4.88 22.58
N LYS A 26 5.32 -4.86 23.53
CA LYS A 26 4.89 -6.06 24.24
C LYS A 26 4.29 -7.09 23.28
N THR A 27 3.39 -6.66 22.41
CA THR A 27 2.77 -7.53 21.39
C THR A 27 3.80 -8.14 20.44
N ILE A 28 4.79 -7.35 19.99
CA ILE A 28 5.87 -7.84 19.13
C ILE A 28 6.77 -8.82 19.90
N SER A 29 7.14 -8.47 21.13
CA SER A 29 7.93 -9.30 22.03
C SER A 29 7.28 -10.67 22.26
N GLU A 30 5.96 -10.71 22.50
CA GLU A 30 5.19 -11.94 22.65
C GLU A 30 5.12 -12.76 21.35
N LYS A 31 4.97 -12.09 20.20
CA LYS A 31 4.85 -12.77 18.89
C LYS A 31 6.14 -13.46 18.44
N ILE A 32 7.32 -12.94 18.79
CA ILE A 32 8.62 -13.48 18.34
C ILE A 32 9.62 -13.85 19.43
N GLY A 33 9.20 -13.82 20.70
CA GLY A 33 9.99 -14.36 21.81
C GLY A 33 11.26 -13.57 22.16
N ILE A 34 11.31 -12.27 21.84
CA ILE A 34 12.44 -11.40 22.22
C ILE A 34 12.04 -10.45 23.34
N LYS A 35 13.01 -9.90 24.08
CA LYS A 35 12.73 -8.90 25.12
C LYS A 35 12.36 -7.55 24.49
N THR A 36 11.44 -6.81 25.11
CA THR A 36 11.11 -5.43 24.71
C THR A 36 12.33 -4.51 24.70
N SER A 37 13.31 -4.73 25.58
CA SER A 37 14.59 -4.00 25.60
C SER A 37 15.39 -4.17 24.30
N SER A 38 15.32 -5.34 23.65
CA SER A 38 15.96 -5.59 22.36
C SER A 38 15.27 -4.83 21.24
N ILE A 39 13.95 -4.61 21.33
CA ILE A 39 13.20 -3.78 20.39
C ILE A 39 13.59 -2.32 20.56
N HIS A 40 13.63 -1.83 21.81
CA HIS A 40 14.05 -0.46 22.13
C HIS A 40 15.47 -0.13 21.65
N TYR A 41 16.38 -1.11 21.66
CA TYR A 41 17.73 -0.93 21.11
C TYR A 41 17.72 -0.56 19.62
N HIS A 42 16.82 -1.17 18.83
CA HIS A 42 16.71 -0.88 17.39
C HIS A 42 15.81 0.30 17.08
N PHE A 43 14.76 0.49 17.87
CA PHE A 43 13.73 1.50 17.68
C PHE A 43 13.39 2.15 19.02
N PRO A 44 13.92 3.34 19.32
CA PRO A 44 13.69 4.02 20.59
C PRO A 44 12.20 4.20 20.91
N SER A 45 11.39 4.51 19.90
CA SER A 45 9.94 4.68 20.00
C SER A 45 9.15 3.87 18.95
N LYS A 46 7.87 3.63 19.23
CA LYS A 46 6.94 3.01 18.28
C LYS A 46 6.84 3.81 16.97
N VAL A 47 6.96 5.13 17.04
CA VAL A 47 6.97 6.03 15.86
C VAL A 47 8.16 5.72 14.97
N ASP A 48 9.36 5.51 15.54
CA ASP A 48 10.56 5.18 14.76
C ASP A 48 10.40 3.85 13.99
N LEU A 49 9.77 2.87 14.63
CA LEU A 49 9.43 1.59 14.01
C LEU A 49 8.37 1.79 12.91
N GLY A 50 7.31 2.57 13.17
CA GLY A 50 6.29 2.90 12.19
C GLY A 50 6.85 3.60 10.95
N ILE A 51 7.71 4.60 11.13
CA ILE A 51 8.39 5.30 10.03
C ILE A 51 9.25 4.31 9.23
N SER A 52 9.96 3.41 9.91
CA SER A 52 10.80 2.41 9.23
C SER A 52 9.98 1.42 8.41
N VAL A 53 8.77 1.06 8.87
CA VAL A 53 7.80 0.30 8.07
C VAL A 53 7.40 1.08 6.82
N VAL A 54 7.01 2.34 6.94
CA VAL A 54 6.60 3.15 5.78
C VAL A 54 7.75 3.31 4.77
N LYS A 55 8.98 3.56 5.25
CA LYS A 55 10.18 3.63 4.40
C LYS A 55 10.47 2.33 3.67
N LYS A 56 10.21 1.18 4.27
CA LYS A 56 10.31 -0.11 3.58
C LYS A 56 9.33 -0.20 2.41
N HIS A 57 8.10 0.26 2.59
CA HIS A 57 7.10 0.31 1.50
C HIS A 57 7.46 1.34 0.41
N GLN A 58 8.04 2.49 0.79
CA GLN A 58 8.60 3.46 -0.16
C GLN A 58 9.72 2.84 -1.00
N GLN A 59 10.69 2.19 -0.37
CA GLN A 59 11.78 1.52 -1.08
C GLN A 59 11.25 0.45 -2.05
N ALA A 60 10.29 -0.37 -1.62
CA ALA A 60 9.67 -1.37 -2.49
C ALA A 60 8.93 -0.73 -3.69
N MET A 61 8.37 0.47 -3.52
CA MET A 61 7.77 1.24 -4.62
C MET A 61 8.84 1.78 -5.56
N GLU A 62 9.94 2.33 -5.04
CA GLU A 62 11.09 2.79 -5.85
C GLU A 62 11.68 1.66 -6.69
N GLU A 63 11.86 0.48 -6.09
CA GLU A 63 12.30 -0.72 -6.79
C GLU A 63 11.30 -1.18 -7.86
N LEU A 64 9.98 -1.08 -7.58
CA LEU A 64 8.93 -1.34 -8.58
C LEU A 64 8.99 -0.35 -9.74
N ILE A 65 9.19 0.94 -9.47
CA ILE A 65 9.32 1.98 -10.49
C ILE A 65 10.55 1.68 -11.36
N ALA A 66 11.71 1.45 -10.73
CA ALA A 66 12.96 1.16 -11.43
C ALA A 66 12.86 -0.10 -12.30
N ARG A 67 12.36 -1.22 -11.75
CA ARG A 67 12.25 -2.48 -12.52
C ARG A 67 11.24 -2.42 -13.65
N THR A 68 10.30 -1.46 -13.62
CA THR A 68 9.27 -1.31 -14.65
C THR A 68 9.49 -0.11 -15.55
N GLN A 69 10.61 0.60 -15.44
CA GLN A 69 10.88 1.83 -16.21
C GLN A 69 10.57 1.64 -17.71
N ASN A 70 11.06 0.56 -18.31
CA ASN A 70 10.91 0.26 -19.74
C ASN A 70 9.71 -0.66 -20.07
N ALA A 71 8.86 -0.99 -19.10
CA ALA A 71 7.67 -1.80 -19.36
C ALA A 71 6.57 -0.96 -20.01
N PRO A 72 5.69 -1.56 -20.84
CA PRO A 72 4.47 -0.91 -21.31
C PRO A 72 3.57 -0.49 -20.13
N ALA A 73 2.85 0.61 -20.27
CA ALA A 73 1.98 1.16 -19.22
C ALA A 73 0.96 0.14 -18.72
N ILE A 74 0.36 -0.63 -19.64
CA ILE A 74 -0.61 -1.66 -19.29
C ILE A 74 -0.02 -2.71 -18.33
N LYS A 75 1.25 -3.09 -18.50
CA LYS A 75 1.95 -4.04 -17.61
C LYS A 75 2.25 -3.44 -16.24
N LYS A 76 2.48 -2.13 -16.16
CA LYS A 76 2.61 -1.41 -14.88
C LYS A 76 1.26 -1.40 -14.15
N LEU A 77 0.17 -1.09 -14.86
CA LEU A 77 -1.19 -1.10 -14.33
C LEU A 77 -1.60 -2.50 -13.83
N GLU A 78 -1.32 -3.56 -14.62
CA GLU A 78 -1.56 -4.96 -14.22
C GLU A 78 -0.90 -5.29 -12.87
N LYS A 79 0.32 -4.80 -12.62
CA LYS A 79 1.02 -5.03 -11.34
C LYS A 79 0.30 -4.35 -10.16
N ILE A 80 -0.25 -3.15 -10.35
CA ILE A 80 -1.05 -2.46 -9.33
C ILE A 80 -2.33 -3.25 -9.05
N PHE A 81 -3.07 -3.66 -10.07
CA PHE A 81 -4.28 -4.47 -9.91
C PHE A 81 -3.97 -5.82 -9.25
N THR A 82 -2.88 -6.47 -9.64
CA THR A 82 -2.43 -7.73 -9.03
C THR A 82 -2.09 -7.57 -7.56
N TYR A 83 -1.46 -6.45 -7.18
CA TYR A 83 -1.17 -6.15 -5.77
C TYR A 83 -2.46 -6.09 -4.93
N TYR A 84 -3.47 -5.33 -5.36
CA TYR A 84 -4.75 -5.27 -4.65
C TYR A 84 -5.53 -6.58 -4.66
N LYS A 85 -5.49 -7.36 -5.77
CA LYS A 85 -6.07 -8.71 -5.82
C LYS A 85 -5.43 -9.64 -4.78
N ARG A 86 -4.10 -9.59 -4.61
CA ARG A 86 -3.39 -10.37 -3.57
C ARG A 86 -3.78 -9.96 -2.15
N LEU A 87 -3.91 -8.66 -1.90
CA LEU A 87 -4.38 -8.15 -0.61
C LEU A 87 -5.77 -8.68 -0.28
N ALA A 88 -6.71 -8.60 -1.22
CA ALA A 88 -8.06 -9.12 -1.08
C ALA A 88 -8.09 -10.63 -0.78
N GLN A 89 -7.28 -11.44 -1.49
CA GLN A 89 -7.15 -12.88 -1.24
C GLN A 89 -6.63 -13.17 0.16
N ALA A 90 -5.68 -12.37 0.64
CA ALA A 90 -5.11 -12.48 1.98
C ALA A 90 -5.97 -11.84 3.09
N GLN A 91 -7.12 -11.24 2.74
CA GLN A 91 -7.95 -10.43 3.65
C GLN A 91 -7.18 -9.30 4.34
N LYS A 92 -6.23 -8.71 3.62
CA LYS A 92 -5.36 -7.62 4.08
C LYS A 92 -5.74 -6.30 3.40
N VAL A 93 -5.30 -5.20 3.98
CA VAL A 93 -5.32 -3.88 3.34
C VAL A 93 -3.91 -3.45 2.92
N CYS A 94 -3.78 -2.36 2.18
CA CYS A 94 -2.47 -1.76 1.94
C CYS A 94 -2.04 -0.90 3.14
N ILE A 95 -0.74 -0.60 3.24
CA ILE A 95 -0.19 0.19 4.34
C ILE A 95 -0.80 1.61 4.44
N VAL A 96 -1.14 2.22 3.29
CA VAL A 96 -1.83 3.51 3.26
C VAL A 96 -3.21 3.37 3.90
N GLY A 97 -4.01 2.39 3.47
CA GLY A 97 -5.34 2.13 4.02
C GLY A 97 -5.31 1.84 5.53
N ALA A 98 -4.33 1.06 5.98
CA ALA A 98 -4.15 0.73 7.41
C ALA A 98 -3.80 1.94 8.28
N LEU A 99 -2.96 2.85 7.79
CA LEU A 99 -2.52 4.01 8.55
C LEU A 99 -3.50 5.18 8.45
N THR A 100 -4.22 5.34 7.34
CA THR A 100 -5.18 6.44 7.20
C THR A 100 -6.41 6.27 8.11
N SER A 101 -6.78 5.04 8.49
CA SER A 101 -7.85 4.83 9.48
C SER A 101 -7.45 5.31 10.88
N ASP A 102 -6.16 5.30 11.20
CA ASP A 102 -5.62 5.72 12.50
C ASP A 102 -5.07 7.16 12.48
N ILE A 103 -5.23 7.91 11.38
CA ILE A 103 -4.55 9.20 11.13
C ILE A 103 -4.73 10.23 12.25
N SER A 104 -5.85 10.19 12.98
CA SER A 104 -6.15 11.09 14.11
C SER A 104 -5.28 10.84 15.34
N THR A 105 -4.77 9.62 15.53
CA THR A 105 -3.93 9.25 16.68
C THR A 105 -2.45 9.12 16.34
N LEU A 106 -2.10 9.10 15.06
CA LEU A 106 -0.70 9.06 14.64
C LEU A 106 0.06 10.30 15.11
N GLU A 107 1.35 10.12 15.39
CA GLU A 107 2.28 11.20 15.65
C GLU A 107 2.70 11.89 14.35
N GLU A 108 2.93 13.21 14.40
CA GLU A 108 3.16 14.04 13.21
C GLU A 108 4.28 13.54 12.28
N PRO A 109 5.44 13.06 12.78
CA PRO A 109 6.49 12.52 11.91
C PRO A 109 6.03 11.34 11.05
N LEU A 110 5.17 10.47 11.60
CA LEU A 110 4.63 9.32 10.88
C LEU A 110 3.54 9.75 9.87
N LYS A 111 2.72 10.74 10.21
CA LYS A 111 1.74 11.32 9.26
C LYS A 111 2.44 11.89 8.03
N MET A 112 3.51 12.64 8.24
CA MET A 112 4.27 13.23 7.14
C MET A 112 4.88 12.15 6.23
N GLU A 113 5.39 11.06 6.81
CA GLU A 113 5.93 9.95 6.03
C GLU A 113 4.83 9.24 5.21
N ILE A 114 3.63 9.07 5.76
CA ILE A 114 2.53 8.44 5.00
C ILE A 114 1.98 9.35 3.90
N ILE A 115 1.93 10.67 4.13
CA ILE A 115 1.58 11.65 3.10
C ILE A 115 2.58 11.53 1.95
N ARG A 116 3.89 11.52 2.24
CA ARG A 116 4.95 11.38 1.24
C ARG A 116 4.80 10.10 0.43
N PHE A 117 4.59 8.96 1.10
CA PHE A 117 4.40 7.69 0.41
C PHE A 117 3.14 7.68 -0.45
N SER A 118 2.02 8.21 0.06
CA SER A 118 0.77 8.27 -0.70
C SER A 118 0.90 9.13 -1.96
N SER A 119 1.65 10.24 -1.90
CA SER A 119 1.95 11.07 -3.07
C SER A 119 2.80 10.30 -4.09
N GLN A 120 3.83 9.57 -3.66
CA GLN A 120 4.65 8.74 -4.54
C GLN A 120 3.81 7.68 -5.29
N VAL A 121 2.86 7.04 -4.60
CA VAL A 121 1.92 6.09 -5.22
C VAL A 121 1.07 6.81 -6.28
N ILE A 122 0.49 7.96 -5.94
CA ILE A 122 -0.37 8.74 -6.85
C ILE A 122 0.41 9.18 -8.09
N ASP A 123 1.63 9.70 -7.92
CA ASP A 123 2.47 10.18 -9.01
C ASP A 123 2.86 9.03 -9.95
N PHE A 124 3.12 7.83 -9.40
CA PHE A 124 3.36 6.64 -10.24
C PHE A 124 2.15 6.26 -11.08
N ILE A 125 0.94 6.35 -10.53
CA ILE A 125 -0.30 6.09 -11.29
C ILE A 125 -0.53 7.15 -12.37
N VAL A 126 -0.24 8.43 -12.10
CA VAL A 126 -0.30 9.49 -13.12
C VAL A 126 0.64 9.16 -14.27
N ALA A 127 1.89 8.80 -13.99
CA ALA A 127 2.86 8.44 -15.03
C ALA A 127 2.42 7.22 -15.85
N ILE A 128 1.77 6.23 -15.22
CA ILE A 128 1.18 5.08 -15.94
C ILE A 128 0.09 5.57 -16.90
N PHE A 129 -0.80 6.47 -16.47
CA PHE A 129 -1.88 6.97 -17.32
C PHE A 129 -1.37 7.77 -18.51
N GLU A 130 -0.42 8.68 -18.30
CA GLU A 130 0.20 9.47 -19.36
C GLU A 130 0.87 8.57 -20.40
N GLN A 131 1.69 7.62 -19.95
CA GLN A 131 2.35 6.66 -20.83
C GLN A 131 1.33 5.79 -21.58
N GLY A 132 0.30 5.29 -20.89
CA GLY A 132 -0.67 4.38 -21.50
C GLY A 132 -1.61 5.05 -22.50
N GLN A 133 -1.91 6.33 -22.32
CA GLN A 133 -2.65 7.11 -23.32
C GLN A 133 -1.80 7.36 -24.56
N TYR A 134 -0.50 7.64 -24.39
CA TYR A 134 0.44 7.72 -25.53
C TYR A 134 0.56 6.37 -26.27
N GLU A 135 0.60 5.26 -25.53
CA GLU A 135 0.66 3.91 -26.08
C GLU A 135 -0.68 3.39 -26.62
N ASN A 136 -1.78 4.15 -26.52
CA ASN A 136 -3.15 3.73 -26.86
C ASN A 136 -3.60 2.44 -26.17
N THR A 137 -3.17 2.22 -24.91
CA THR A 137 -3.61 1.08 -24.08
C THR A 137 -4.52 1.51 -22.92
N ILE A 138 -4.48 2.78 -22.53
CA ILE A 138 -5.29 3.40 -21.48
C ILE A 138 -6.28 4.37 -22.10
N ALA A 139 -7.51 4.37 -21.59
CA ALA A 139 -8.60 5.21 -22.07
C ALA A 139 -8.30 6.72 -21.87
N GLN A 140 -8.98 7.56 -22.65
CA GLN A 140 -8.81 9.00 -22.61
C GLN A 140 -9.61 9.61 -21.43
N PHE A 141 -8.89 10.25 -20.51
CA PHE A 141 -9.41 11.01 -19.38
C PHE A 141 -8.30 11.93 -18.83
N PRO A 142 -8.61 12.91 -17.96
CA PRO A 142 -7.57 13.76 -17.38
C PRO A 142 -6.51 12.95 -16.59
N THR A 143 -5.25 13.01 -17.03
CA THR A 143 -4.10 12.35 -16.37
C THR A 143 -3.55 13.22 -15.25
N ASN A 144 -4.37 13.49 -14.25
CA ASN A 144 -3.99 14.32 -13.10
C ASN A 144 -4.05 13.53 -11.79
N GLN A 145 -3.46 14.11 -10.73
CA GLN A 145 -3.42 13.50 -9.41
C GLN A 145 -4.82 13.21 -8.84
N ILE A 146 -5.86 13.95 -9.23
CA ILE A 146 -7.24 13.72 -8.77
C ILE A 146 -7.76 12.39 -9.33
N LYS A 147 -7.61 12.15 -10.64
CA LYS A 147 -8.02 10.88 -11.26
C LYS A 147 -7.24 9.71 -10.68
N ALA A 148 -5.93 9.83 -10.54
CA ALA A 148 -5.07 8.82 -9.93
C ALA A 148 -5.47 8.52 -8.47
N ARG A 149 -5.73 9.57 -7.67
CA ARG A 149 -6.23 9.44 -6.31
C ARG A 149 -7.56 8.70 -6.25
N ASN A 150 -8.51 9.02 -7.13
CA ASN A 150 -9.82 8.35 -7.15
C ASN A 150 -9.68 6.86 -7.46
N VAL A 151 -8.83 6.49 -8.41
CA VAL A 151 -8.57 5.08 -8.75
C VAL A 151 -7.99 4.33 -7.55
N ILE A 152 -6.97 4.90 -6.89
CA ILE A 152 -6.37 4.30 -5.69
C ILE A 152 -7.38 4.25 -4.53
N ALA A 153 -8.14 5.32 -4.30
CA ALA A 153 -9.16 5.36 -3.24
C ALA A 153 -10.20 4.26 -3.42
N THR A 154 -10.67 4.03 -4.65
CA THR A 154 -11.56 2.91 -4.97
C THR A 154 -10.92 1.58 -4.62
N MET A 155 -9.68 1.31 -5.06
CA MET A 155 -9.01 0.03 -4.75
C MET A 155 -8.77 -0.18 -3.24
N VAL A 156 -8.41 0.89 -2.53
CA VAL A 156 -8.24 0.89 -1.07
C VAL A 156 -9.55 0.58 -0.35
N ALA A 157 -10.68 1.12 -0.82
CA ALA A 157 -11.99 0.82 -0.26
C ALA A 157 -12.45 -0.61 -0.59
N LEU A 158 -12.20 -1.09 -1.82
CA LEU A 158 -12.60 -2.42 -2.25
C LEU A 158 -11.95 -3.53 -1.40
N VAL A 159 -10.66 -3.41 -1.05
CA VAL A 159 -10.03 -4.38 -0.14
C VAL A 159 -10.56 -4.30 1.29
N GLN A 160 -11.07 -3.14 1.73
CA GLN A 160 -11.73 -3.01 3.03
C GLN A 160 -13.12 -3.65 3.02
N PHE A 161 -13.95 -3.42 1.99
CA PHE A 161 -15.23 -4.11 1.85
C PHE A 161 -15.05 -5.62 1.82
N ARG A 162 -14.03 -6.10 1.08
CA ARG A 162 -13.67 -7.51 1.05
C ARG A 162 -13.35 -8.11 2.43
N ARG A 163 -12.86 -7.31 3.39
CA ARG A 163 -12.62 -7.78 4.77
C ARG A 163 -13.91 -7.88 5.59
N ILE A 164 -14.95 -7.14 5.21
CA ILE A 164 -16.24 -7.09 5.90
C ILE A 164 -17.15 -8.22 5.42
N ASP A 165 -17.35 -8.31 4.09
CA ASP A 165 -18.32 -9.24 3.49
C ASP A 165 -17.74 -10.62 3.19
N HIS A 166 -16.41 -10.74 3.20
CA HIS A 166 -15.65 -11.91 2.75
C HIS A 166 -15.91 -12.35 1.29
N ASP A 167 -16.56 -11.51 0.47
CA ASP A 167 -16.97 -11.81 -0.90
C ASP A 167 -15.89 -11.42 -1.91
N TYR A 168 -15.07 -12.41 -2.29
CA TYR A 168 -14.05 -12.19 -3.34
C TYR A 168 -14.67 -12.00 -4.73
N THR A 169 -15.85 -12.55 -4.99
CA THR A 169 -16.50 -12.46 -6.31
C THR A 169 -16.93 -11.03 -6.59
N SER A 170 -17.59 -10.37 -5.62
CA SER A 170 -17.99 -8.97 -5.73
C SER A 170 -16.79 -8.02 -5.80
N PHE A 171 -15.73 -8.31 -5.04
CA PHE A 171 -14.46 -7.59 -5.16
C PHE A 171 -13.86 -7.73 -6.56
N ALA A 172 -13.77 -8.95 -7.10
CA ALA A 172 -13.20 -9.20 -8.41
C ALA A 172 -14.00 -8.52 -9.53
N ALA A 173 -15.34 -8.61 -9.49
CA ALA A 173 -16.21 -7.92 -10.42
C ALA A 173 -16.00 -6.39 -10.38
N SER A 174 -15.88 -5.80 -9.19
CA SER A 174 -15.60 -4.36 -9.04
C SER A 174 -14.23 -3.96 -9.61
N MET A 175 -13.21 -4.80 -9.41
CA MET A 175 -11.90 -4.58 -10.01
C MET A 175 -11.95 -4.69 -11.53
N ASP A 176 -12.74 -5.61 -12.09
CA ASP A 176 -12.88 -5.75 -13.55
C ASP A 176 -13.65 -4.58 -14.17
N VAL A 177 -14.65 -4.03 -13.48
CA VAL A 177 -15.31 -2.76 -13.88
C VAL A 177 -14.28 -1.63 -13.94
N LEU A 178 -13.51 -1.44 -12.85
CA LEU A 178 -12.48 -0.39 -12.80
C LEU A 178 -11.40 -0.59 -13.88
N TRP A 179 -11.01 -1.83 -14.16
CA TRP A 179 -10.08 -2.14 -15.26
C TRP A 179 -10.65 -1.69 -16.61
N ASN A 180 -11.90 -2.07 -16.90
CA ASN A 180 -12.58 -1.71 -18.15
C ASN A 180 -12.77 -0.20 -18.32
N GLU A 181 -12.96 0.56 -17.24
CA GLU A 181 -13.02 2.02 -17.29
C GLU A 181 -11.67 2.67 -17.61
N LEU A 182 -10.56 2.03 -17.21
CA LEU A 182 -9.22 2.58 -17.37
C LEU A 182 -8.56 2.17 -18.68
N THR A 183 -8.91 1.00 -19.24
CA THR A 183 -8.22 0.43 -20.41
C THR A 183 -9.06 0.48 -21.67
N ILE A 184 -8.39 0.56 -22.82
CA ILE A 184 -9.07 0.41 -24.12
C ILE A 184 -9.35 -1.08 -24.33
N LYS A 185 -10.61 -1.41 -24.67
CA LYS A 185 -10.95 -2.76 -25.13
C LYS A 185 -10.36 -2.96 -26.52
N ASN A 186 -9.46 -3.93 -26.64
CA ASN A 186 -9.07 -4.47 -27.94
C ASN A 186 -10.23 -5.25 -28.55
#